data_AF-A0A0J1GA82-F1
#
_entry.id   AF-A0A0J1GA82-F1
#
_cell.length_a   1.000
_cell.length_b   1.000
_cell.length_c   1.000
_cell.angle_alpha   90.00
_cell.angle_beta   90.00
_cell.angle_gamma   90.00
#
_symmetry.space_group_name_H-M   'P 1'
#
loop_
_entity.id
_entity.type
_entity.pdbx_description
1 polymer ?
#
loop_
_entity_poly.entity_id
_entity_poly.type
_entity_poly.pdbx_seq_one_letter_code
_entity_poly.pdbx_strand_id
1 'polypeptide(L)' 'MKRLFLILLPLALLSGCLEVDQHPKWVKGQYAGKKDNRPFATWFHNDRLSWWGTISNRNQHQNEYNRANP' A
#
# COMPACT_ATOMS: atom_id res chain seq x y z
N MET A 1 -41.06 -10.92 21.74
CA MET A 1 -40.01 -10.08 22.35
C MET A 1 -38.69 -10.85 22.50
N LYS A 2 -38.60 -11.92 23.32
CA LYS A 2 -37.36 -12.72 23.50
C LYS A 2 -36.72 -13.26 22.19
N ARG A 3 -37.54 -13.75 21.25
CA ARG A 3 -37.06 -14.28 19.96
C ARG A 3 -36.46 -13.21 19.04
N LEU A 4 -36.95 -11.97 19.14
CA LEU A 4 -36.44 -10.85 18.35
C LEU A 4 -35.04 -10.45 18.85
N PHE A 5 -34.85 -10.48 20.18
CA PHE A 5 -33.56 -10.21 20.81
C PHE A 5 -32.48 -11.22 20.43
N LEU A 6 -32.84 -12.50 20.31
CA LEU A 6 -31.93 -13.57 19.92
C LEU A 6 -31.40 -13.42 18.48
N ILE A 7 -32.16 -12.77 17.59
CA ILE A 7 -31.76 -12.54 16.20
C ILE A 7 -31.01 -11.21 16.06
N LEU A 8 -31.42 -10.16 16.76
CA LEU A 8 -30.82 -8.83 16.63
C LEU A 8 -29.42 -8.73 17.28
N LEU A 9 -29.17 -9.47 18.36
CA LEU A 9 -27.90 -9.45 19.08
C LEU A 9 -26.69 -9.86 18.21
N PRO A 10 -26.69 -11.00 17.49
CA PRO A 10 -25.55 -11.38 16.65
C PRO A 10 -25.36 -10.43 15.46
N LEU A 11 -26.43 -9.87 14.89
CA LEU A 11 -26.33 -8.89 13.80
C LEU A 11 -25.62 -7.60 14.26
N ALA A 12 -25.94 -7.12 15.46
CA ALA A 12 -25.29 -5.93 16.04
C ALA A 12 -23.82 -6.19 16.44
N LEU A 13 -23.46 -7.43 16.79
CA LEU A 13 -22.08 -7.81 17.10
C LEU A 13 -21.23 -7.94 15.82
N LEU A 14 -21.83 -8.36 14.71
CA LEU A 14 -21.14 -8.48 13.41
C LEU A 14 -20.90 -7.12 12.73
N SER A 15 -21.72 -6.10 13.00
CA SER A 15 -21.53 -4.76 12.43
C SER A 15 -20.37 -3.97 13.05
N GLY A 16 -19.79 -4.42 14.17
CA GLY A 16 -18.75 -3.68 14.90
C GLY A 16 -17.32 -3.87 14.42
N CYS A 17 -17.06 -4.73 13.43
CA CYS A 17 -15.69 -5.18 13.16
C CYS A 17 -14.86 -4.36 12.15
N LEU A 18 -15.41 -3.35 11.44
CA LEU A 18 -14.66 -2.78 10.31
C LEU A 18 -14.81 -1.26 10.03
N GLU A 19 -15.51 -0.50 10.88
CA GLU A 19 -15.72 0.94 10.67
C GLU A 19 -14.67 1.81 11.36
N VAL A 20 -13.41 1.38 11.35
CA VAL A 20 -12.29 2.23 11.77
C VAL A 20 -11.74 2.92 10.54
N ASP A 21 -11.43 4.20 10.68
CA ASP A 21 -10.82 5.00 9.63
C ASP A 21 -9.50 4.35 9.16
N GLN A 22 -9.51 3.76 7.96
CA GLN A 22 -8.42 2.90 7.48
C GLN A 22 -7.23 3.70 6.93
N HIS A 23 -7.28 5.02 6.97
CA HIS A 23 -6.18 5.86 6.53
C HIS A 23 -5.34 6.36 7.71
N PRO A 24 -3.99 6.34 7.60
CA PRO A 24 -3.14 6.94 8.61
C PRO A 24 -3.43 8.45 8.72
N LYS A 25 -3.60 8.94 9.95
CA LYS A 25 -3.90 10.36 10.19
C LYS A 25 -2.75 11.25 9.71
N TRP A 26 -3.05 12.42 9.18
CA TRP A 26 -2.03 13.42 8.86
C TRP A 26 -1.59 14.16 10.12
N VAL A 27 -0.35 13.98 10.56
CA VAL A 27 0.18 14.52 11.81
C VAL A 27 1.57 15.11 11.55
N LYS A 28 1.80 16.36 11.96
CA LYS A 28 3.11 17.05 11.80
C LYS A 28 3.61 17.08 10.35
N GLY A 29 2.72 17.27 9.38
CA GLY A 29 3.10 17.40 7.97
C GLY A 29 3.41 16.08 7.26
N GLN A 30 3.06 14.93 7.85
CA GLN A 30 3.23 13.62 7.25
C GLN A 30 2.11 12.67 7.66
N TYR A 31 1.88 11.62 6.88
CA TYR A 31 1.02 10.51 7.29
C TYR A 31 1.62 9.81 8.52
N ALA A 32 0.81 9.58 9.55
CA ALA A 32 1.16 8.85 10.77
C ALA A 32 1.22 7.34 10.53
N GLY A 33 1.90 6.92 9.46
CA GLY A 33 2.16 5.54 9.09
C GLY A 33 3.58 5.11 9.44
N LYS A 34 3.85 3.81 9.29
CA LYS A 34 5.21 3.29 9.30
C LYS A 34 5.97 3.87 8.10
N LYS A 35 7.26 4.16 8.27
CA LYS A 35 8.12 4.58 7.15
C LYS A 35 8.20 3.46 6.12
N ASP A 36 7.91 3.78 4.87
CA ASP A 36 8.03 2.82 3.76
C ASP A 36 9.49 2.43 3.51
N ASN A 37 9.70 1.14 3.28
CA ASN A 37 10.99 0.63 2.83
C ASN A 37 11.21 1.07 1.38
N ARG A 38 12.29 1.82 1.14
CA ARG A 38 12.64 2.26 -0.20
C ARG A 38 13.25 1.09 -0.97
N PRO A 39 12.96 0.92 -2.28
CA PRO A 39 13.50 -0.19 -3.07
C PRO A 39 15.04 -0.29 -3.02
N PHE A 40 15.74 0.85 -3.06
CA PHE A 40 17.20 0.88 -2.95
C PHE A 40 17.72 0.40 -1.59
N ALA A 41 16.94 0.55 -0.51
CA ALA A 41 17.34 0.09 0.82
C ALA A 41 17.15 -1.43 0.94
N THR A 42 16.07 -1.98 0.38
CA THR A 42 15.75 -3.40 0.47
C THR A 42 16.60 -4.26 -0.47
N TRP A 43 16.83 -3.82 -1.71
CA TRP A 43 17.41 -4.67 -2.77
C TRP A 43 18.81 -4.25 -3.19
N PHE A 44 19.20 -3.01 -2.90
CA PHE A 44 20.47 -2.43 -3.35
C PHE A 44 21.36 -2.00 -2.17
N HIS A 45 21.07 -2.45 -0.94
CA HIS A 45 21.90 -2.18 0.24
C HIS A 45 22.21 -0.68 0.45
N ASN A 46 21.24 0.19 0.17
CA ASN A 46 21.37 1.65 0.17
C ASN A 46 22.20 2.26 -0.98
N ASP A 47 22.65 1.47 -1.96
CA ASP A 47 23.23 1.99 -3.19
C ASP A 47 22.13 2.55 -4.11
N ARG A 48 22.01 3.88 -4.09
CA ARG A 48 21.05 4.62 -4.91
C ARG A 48 21.44 4.67 -6.37
N LEU A 49 22.73 4.62 -6.71
CA LEU A 49 23.21 4.73 -8.08
C LEU A 49 22.92 3.43 -8.84
N SER A 50 23.24 2.29 -8.24
CA SER A 50 22.92 0.98 -8.83
C SER A 50 21.42 0.80 -9.01
N TRP A 51 20.61 1.17 -8.01
CA TRP A 51 19.15 1.15 -8.13
C TRP A 51 18.66 2.01 -9.30
N TRP A 52 19.15 3.25 -9.43
CA TRP A 52 18.75 4.15 -10.50
C TRP A 52 19.14 3.61 -11.88
N GLY A 53 20.34 3.05 -12.02
CA GLY A 53 20.79 2.40 -13.25
C GLY A 53 19.87 1.24 -13.66
N THR A 54 19.50 0.38 -12.71
CA THR A 54 18.56 -0.73 -12.97
C THR A 54 17.19 -0.24 -13.44
N ILE A 55 16.62 0.79 -12.79
CA ILE A 55 15.32 1.35 -13.18
C ILE A 55 15.39 2.02 -14.56
N SER A 56 16.45 2.78 -14.83
CA SER A 56 16.67 3.42 -16.12
C SER A 56 16.77 2.39 -17.26
N ASN A 57 17.59 1.35 -17.08
CA ASN A 57 17.72 0.24 -18.01
C ASN A 57 16.37 -0.44 -18.28
N ARG A 58 15.62 -0.76 -17.21
CA ARG A 58 14.27 -1.34 -17.34
C ARG A 58 13.35 -0.43 -18.16
N ASN A 59 13.31 0.87 -17.86
CA ASN A 59 12.41 1.79 -18.54
C ASN A 59 12.75 1.93 -20.04
N GLN A 60 14.04 1.90 -20.39
CA GLN A 60 14.47 1.93 -21.80
C GLN A 60 14.01 0.70 -22.58
N HIS A 61 14.12 -0.48 -21.97
CA HIS A 61 13.78 -1.76 -22.62
C HIS A 61 12.30 -2.17 -22.51
N GLN A 62 11.53 -1.54 -21.62
CA GLN A 62 10.08 -1.76 -21.49
C GLN A 62 9.25 -0.68 -22.19
N ASN A 63 9.88 0.34 -22.76
CA ASN A 63 9.18 1.33 -23.56
C ASN A 63 8.65 0.71 -24.86
N GLU A 64 7.33 0.56 -24.97
CA GLU A 64 6.67 -0.02 -26.14
C GLU A 64 7.00 0.74 -27.44
N TYR A 65 7.20 2.05 -27.39
CA TYR A 65 7.64 2.84 -28.55
C TYR A 65 9.03 2.42 -29.07
N ASN A 66 9.91 1.99 -28.18
CA ASN A 66 11.23 1.47 -28.56
C ASN A 66 11.17 -0.01 -28.97
N ARG A 67 10.17 -0.77 -28.50
CA ARG A 67 9.99 -2.19 -28.84
C ARG A 67 9.25 -2.40 -30.18
N ALA A 68 8.42 -1.44 -30.58
CA ALA A 68 7.60 -1.50 -31.78
C ALA A 68 8.24 -0.84 -33.02
N ASN A 69 9.38 -0.16 -32.86
CA ASN A 69 10.18 0.29 -34.00
C ASN A 69 11.06 -0.87 -34.50
N PRO A 70 10.83 -1.36 -35.73
CA PRO A 70 11.61 -2.46 -36.32
C PRO A 70 13.05 -2.07 -36.66
#